data_AF-A0A917BKR1-F1
#
_entry.id   AF-A0A917BKR1-F1
#
_cell.length_a   1.000
_cell.length_b   1.000
_cell.length_c   1.000
_cell.angle_alpha   90.00
_cell.angle_beta   90.00
_cell.angle_gamma   90.00
#
_symmetry.space_group_name_H-M   'P 1'
#
loop_
_entity.id
_entity.type
_entity.pdbx_description
1 polymer ?
#
loop_
_entity_poly.entity_id
_entity_poly.type
_entity_poly.pdbx_seq_one_letter_code
_entity_poly.pdbx_strand_id
1 'polypeptide(L)'
;MSHSSTARIPTLKGDGYLKQLAKHWGHKLEIAQAEGTCTITFPRDLHGADWPGPGVVTLTAEPDMLVCDIIASADGQLDGLKEVVSSHLDRFAFREAPLPFAWS
;
A
#
# COMPACT_ATOMS: atom_id res chain seq x y z
N MET A 1 -7.79 17.19 8.66
CA MET A 1 -8.40 16.68 7.41
C MET A 1 -7.69 15.38 7.09
N SER A 2 -8.40 14.32 6.72
CA SER A 2 -7.79 13.08 6.25
C SER A 2 -7.67 13.13 4.73
N HIS A 3 -6.50 12.81 4.20
CA HIS A 3 -6.22 12.77 2.77
C HIS A 3 -6.30 11.32 2.32
N SER A 4 -6.91 11.04 1.17
CA SER A 4 -7.06 9.66 0.70
C SER A 4 -6.83 9.54 -0.80
N SER A 5 -6.42 8.36 -1.23
CA SER A 5 -6.39 8.01 -2.64
C SER A 5 -6.51 6.51 -2.82
N THR A 6 -7.12 6.11 -3.92
CA THR A 6 -7.29 4.71 -4.30
C THR A 6 -6.59 4.44 -5.62
N ALA A 7 -5.81 3.37 -5.72
CA ALA A 7 -5.33 2.82 -6.98
C ALA A 7 -6.01 1.49 -7.29
N ARG A 8 -6.39 1.32 -8.56
CA ARG A 8 -6.80 0.03 -9.11
C ARG A 8 -5.70 -0.49 -10.00
N ILE A 9 -5.20 -1.68 -9.70
CA ILE A 9 -3.99 -2.25 -10.33
C ILE A 9 -4.38 -3.57 -10.99
N PRO A 10 -4.61 -3.60 -12.33
CA PRO A 10 -4.90 -4.83 -13.06
C PRO A 10 -3.79 -5.88 -12.90
N THR A 11 -4.10 -7.03 -12.31
CA THR A 11 -3.21 -8.19 -12.19
C THR A 11 -3.97 -9.41 -11.70
N LEU A 12 -3.65 -10.59 -12.24
CA LEU A 12 -4.17 -11.87 -11.76
C LEU A 12 -3.43 -12.38 -10.50
N LYS A 13 -2.39 -11.65 -10.04
CA LYS A 13 -1.50 -12.06 -8.94
C LYS A 13 -1.63 -11.19 -7.70
N GLY A 14 -2.75 -10.46 -7.55
CA GLY A 14 -2.98 -9.53 -6.45
C GLY A 14 -2.75 -10.13 -5.06
N ASP A 15 -3.29 -11.32 -4.82
CA ASP A 15 -3.11 -12.05 -3.55
C ASP A 15 -1.64 -12.39 -3.26
N GLY A 16 -0.89 -12.79 -4.29
CA GLY A 16 0.53 -13.07 -4.18
C GLY A 16 1.35 -11.82 -3.83
N TYR A 17 1.01 -10.68 -4.42
CA TYR A 17 1.71 -9.42 -4.18
C TYR A 17 1.40 -8.82 -2.81
N LEU A 18 0.12 -8.79 -2.38
CA LEU A 18 -0.21 -8.28 -1.05
C LEU A 18 0.40 -9.14 0.06
N LYS A 19 0.47 -10.48 -0.11
CA LYS A 19 1.12 -11.38 0.87
C LYS A 19 2.63 -11.14 0.96
N GLN A 20 3.30 -10.91 -0.18
CA GLN A 20 4.73 -10.59 -0.19
C GLN A 20 5.01 -9.26 0.51
N LEU A 21 4.21 -8.25 0.21
CA LEU A 21 4.33 -6.92 0.80
C LEU A 21 4.02 -6.94 2.30
N ALA A 22 2.98 -7.66 2.73
CA ALA A 22 2.67 -7.87 4.12
C ALA A 22 3.83 -8.54 4.87
N LYS A 23 4.39 -9.63 4.31
CA LYS A 23 5.55 -10.29 4.91
C LYS A 23 6.77 -9.36 4.98
N HIS A 24 7.02 -8.56 3.96
CA HIS A 24 8.16 -7.65 3.92
C HIS A 24 8.07 -6.55 4.98
N TRP A 25 6.89 -5.95 5.14
CA TRP A 25 6.68 -4.83 6.04
C TRP A 25 6.34 -5.23 7.48
N GLY A 26 5.82 -6.43 7.70
CA GLY A 26 5.44 -6.92 9.03
C GLY A 26 6.60 -7.07 10.02
N HIS A 27 7.85 -6.92 9.55
CA HIS A 27 9.02 -6.84 10.42
C HIS A 27 9.16 -5.50 11.15
N LYS A 28 8.58 -4.43 10.61
CA LYS A 28 8.76 -3.04 11.10
C LYS A 28 7.44 -2.30 11.32
N LEU A 29 6.36 -2.73 10.66
CA LEU A 29 5.07 -2.08 10.69
C LEU A 29 4.02 -3.01 11.29
N GLU A 30 2.98 -2.40 11.84
CA GLU A 30 1.77 -3.11 12.27
C GLU A 30 0.96 -3.52 11.03
N ILE A 31 0.56 -4.79 11.00
CA ILE A 31 -0.19 -5.36 9.88
C ILE A 31 -1.35 -6.19 10.41
N ALA A 32 -2.54 -5.95 9.85
CA ALA A 32 -3.71 -6.80 10.00
C ALA A 32 -4.00 -7.50 8.68
N GLN A 33 -4.07 -8.84 8.69
CA GLN A 33 -4.39 -9.65 7.51
C GLN A 33 -5.75 -10.33 7.69
N ALA A 34 -6.53 -10.34 6.61
CA ALA A 34 -7.77 -11.08 6.46
C ALA A 34 -7.75 -11.83 5.13
N GLU A 35 -8.79 -12.62 4.84
CA GLU A 35 -8.91 -13.30 3.55
C GLU A 35 -8.95 -12.29 2.40
N GLY A 36 -7.96 -12.35 1.51
CA GLY A 36 -7.84 -11.46 0.35
C GLY A 36 -7.57 -9.98 0.69
N THR A 37 -7.36 -9.61 1.96
CA THR A 37 -7.13 -8.20 2.36
C THR A 37 -5.98 -8.07 3.35
N CYS A 38 -5.19 -7.00 3.23
CA CYS A 38 -4.13 -6.64 4.15
C CYS A 38 -4.13 -5.14 4.45
N THR A 39 -4.17 -4.78 5.73
CA THR A 39 -4.05 -3.39 6.18
C THR A 39 -2.71 -3.20 6.87
N ILE A 40 -1.95 -2.19 6.45
CA ILE A 40 -0.65 -1.80 7.01
C ILE A 40 -0.78 -0.40 7.63
N THR A 41 -0.40 -0.28 8.90
CA THR A 41 -0.36 1.01 9.60
C THR A 41 1.07 1.54 9.62
N PHE A 42 1.25 2.74 9.08
CA PHE A 42 2.49 3.51 9.08
C PHE A 42 2.46 4.51 10.24
N PRO A 43 3.35 4.35 11.25
CA PRO A 43 3.44 5.30 12.35
C PRO A 43 3.74 6.72 11.86
N ARG A 44 3.25 7.73 12.61
CA ARG A 44 3.48 9.15 12.27
C ARG A 44 4.95 9.54 12.25
N ASP A 45 5.77 8.83 13.00
CA ASP A 45 7.18 9.06 13.26
C ASP A 45 8.11 8.07 12.55
N LEU A 46 7.56 7.29 11.61
CA LEU A 46 8.32 6.30 10.86
C LEU A 46 9.50 6.97 10.13
N HIS A 47 10.69 6.39 10.26
CA HIS A 47 11.94 6.91 9.67
C HIS A 47 12.29 8.36 10.08
N GLY A 48 11.85 8.81 11.26
CA GLY A 48 12.14 10.17 11.74
C GLY A 48 11.25 11.24 11.11
N ALA A 49 10.17 10.84 10.43
CA ALA A 49 9.13 11.75 10.02
C ALA A 49 8.40 12.34 11.24
N ASP A 50 7.61 13.39 11.02
CA ASP A 50 6.75 13.96 12.07
C ASP A 50 5.38 14.34 11.48
N TRP A 51 4.69 13.34 10.93
CA TRP A 51 3.38 13.54 10.32
C TRP A 51 2.32 13.87 11.38
N PRO A 52 1.24 14.61 11.06
CA PRO A 52 0.17 14.90 12.01
C PRO A 52 -0.49 13.64 12.62
N GLY A 53 -0.49 12.52 11.90
CA GLY A 53 -1.04 11.23 12.33
C GLY A 53 -0.48 10.05 11.53
N PRO A 54 -0.93 8.82 11.86
CA PRO A 54 -0.52 7.63 11.12
C PRO A 54 -1.08 7.63 9.70
N GLY A 55 -0.39 6.93 8.80
CA GLY A 55 -0.89 6.54 7.50
C GLY A 55 -1.42 5.11 7.54
N VAL A 56 -2.45 4.80 6.76
CA VAL A 56 -3.00 3.46 6.64
C VAL A 56 -3.08 3.10 5.17
N VAL A 57 -2.55 1.94 4.81
CA VAL A 57 -2.63 1.36 3.47
C VAL A 57 -3.41 0.07 3.55
N THR A 58 -4.50 -0.03 2.81
CA THR A 58 -5.29 -1.27 2.68
C THR A 58 -5.14 -1.80 1.26
N LEU A 59 -4.75 -3.07 1.15
CA LEU A 59 -4.67 -3.81 -0.10
C LEU A 59 -5.75 -4.87 -0.12
N THR A 60 -6.56 -4.92 -1.18
CA THR A 60 -7.59 -5.94 -1.40
C THR A 60 -7.34 -6.63 -2.73
N ALA A 61 -7.13 -7.94 -2.70
CA ALA A 61 -7.04 -8.77 -3.88
C ALA A 61 -8.44 -9.14 -4.39
N GLU A 62 -8.64 -8.86 -5.66
CA GLU A 62 -9.75 -9.34 -6.46
C GLU A 62 -9.22 -10.32 -7.52
N PRO A 63 -10.09 -11.06 -8.24
CA PRO A 63 -9.65 -12.06 -9.21
C PRO A 63 -8.73 -11.53 -10.33
N ASP A 64 -8.91 -10.27 -10.73
CA ASP A 64 -8.19 -9.63 -11.84
C ASP A 64 -7.57 -8.27 -11.50
N MET A 65 -7.63 -7.86 -10.25
CA MET A 65 -7.02 -6.62 -9.79
C MET A 65 -6.56 -6.67 -8.34
N LEU A 66 -5.63 -5.77 -8.02
CA LEU A 66 -5.28 -5.39 -6.66
C LEU A 66 -5.76 -3.95 -6.45
N VAL A 67 -6.64 -3.76 -5.47
CA VAL A 67 -7.10 -2.44 -5.05
C VAL A 67 -6.22 -1.98 -3.88
N CYS A 68 -5.75 -0.74 -3.95
CA CYS A 68 -4.94 -0.13 -2.92
C CYS A 68 -5.58 1.17 -2.46
N ASP A 69 -6.04 1.21 -1.21
CA ASP A 69 -6.58 2.40 -0.56
C ASP A 69 -5.57 2.96 0.42
N ILE A 70 -5.30 4.27 0.33
CA ILE A 70 -4.41 4.98 1.26
C ILE A 70 -5.22 6.04 1.99
N ILE A 71 -5.08 6.08 3.30
CA ILE A 71 -5.55 7.17 4.16
C ILE A 71 -4.34 7.76 4.87
N ALA A 72 -4.14 9.06 4.75
CA ALA A 72 -3.02 9.79 5.31
C ALA A 72 -3.49 11.03 6.09
N SER A 73 -2.62 11.52 6.96
CA SER A 73 -2.87 12.69 7.80
C SER A 73 -2.43 14.02 7.17
N ALA A 74 -1.71 13.98 6.04
CA ALA A 74 -1.24 15.14 5.27
C ALA A 74 -0.99 14.74 3.80
N ASP A 75 -1.06 15.72 2.88
CA ASP A 75 -0.80 15.48 1.44
C ASP A 75 0.61 14.92 1.18
N GLY A 76 1.65 15.47 1.82
CA GLY A 76 3.02 14.96 1.66
C GLY A 76 3.20 13.51 2.14
N GLN A 77 2.41 13.10 3.15
CA GLN A 77 2.39 11.71 3.62
C GLN A 77 1.68 10.83 2.58
N LEU A 78 0.57 11.30 1.99
CA LEU A 78 -0.15 10.57 0.96
C LEU A 78 0.73 10.32 -0.27
N ASP A 79 1.43 11.34 -0.76
CA ASP A 79 2.31 11.22 -1.93
C ASP A 79 3.50 10.28 -1.66
N GLY A 80 4.10 10.39 -0.48
CA GLY A 80 5.17 9.47 -0.06
C GLY A 80 4.68 8.01 0.04
N LEU A 81 3.47 7.79 0.58
CA LEU A 81 2.88 6.45 0.65
C LEU A 81 2.57 5.89 -0.75
N LYS A 82 2.05 6.71 -1.68
CA LYS A 82 1.85 6.30 -3.08
C LYS A 82 3.15 5.80 -3.71
N GLU A 83 4.24 6.56 -3.56
CA GLU A 83 5.56 6.17 -4.11
C GLU A 83 6.10 4.89 -3.46
N VAL A 84 6.04 4.80 -2.13
CA VAL A 84 6.52 3.63 -1.38
C VAL A 84 5.74 2.38 -1.78
N VAL A 85 4.41 2.45 -1.84
CA VAL A 85 3.58 1.30 -2.23
C VAL A 85 3.85 0.90 -3.68
N SER A 86 3.86 1.86 -4.61
CA SER A 86 4.05 1.59 -6.04
C SER A 86 5.41 0.92 -6.29
N SER A 87 6.48 1.48 -5.73
CA SER A 87 7.84 0.96 -5.91
C SER A 87 8.06 -0.43 -5.34
N HIS A 88 7.43 -0.78 -4.20
CA HIS A 88 7.55 -2.12 -3.62
C HIS A 88 6.73 -3.14 -4.41
N LEU A 89 5.52 -2.79 -4.82
CA LEU A 89 4.70 -3.67 -5.65
C LEU A 89 5.36 -3.95 -6.99
N ASP A 90 5.93 -2.96 -7.67
CA ASP A 90 6.69 -3.18 -8.92
C ASP A 90 7.91 -4.09 -8.72
N ARG A 91 8.62 -3.97 -7.59
CA ARG A 91 9.74 -4.86 -7.26
C ARG A 91 9.29 -6.32 -7.07
N PHE A 92 8.14 -6.55 -6.44
CA PHE A 92 7.57 -7.90 -6.32
C PHE A 92 6.99 -8.42 -7.63
N ALA A 93 6.41 -7.51 -8.42
CA ALA A 93 5.83 -7.77 -9.72
C ALA A 93 6.86 -7.64 -10.86
N PHE A 94 8.15 -7.92 -10.62
CA PHE A 94 9.23 -7.66 -11.60
C PHE A 94 9.03 -8.23 -13.02
N ARG A 95 8.14 -9.22 -13.21
CA ARG A 95 7.78 -9.79 -14.52
C ARG A 95 6.61 -9.09 -15.21
N GLU A 96 5.82 -8.33 -14.47
CA GLU A 96 4.63 -7.57 -14.91
C GLU A 96 4.84 -6.05 -14.80
N ALA A 97 5.86 -5.62 -14.07
CA ALA A 97 6.18 -4.22 -13.84
C ALA A 97 6.56 -3.49 -15.15
N PRO A 98 6.25 -2.18 -15.25
CA PRO A 98 5.53 -1.38 -14.25
C PRO A 98 4.03 -1.70 -14.24
N LEU A 99 3.48 -1.90 -13.05
CA LEU A 99 2.03 -2.08 -12.89
C LEU A 99 1.33 -0.72 -13.12
N PRO A 100 0.14 -0.70 -13.76
CA PRO A 100 -0.57 0.55 -13.99
C PRO A 100 -1.32 0.97 -12.71
N PHE A 101 -0.72 1.85 -11.92
CA PHE A 101 -1.35 2.46 -10.74
C PHE A 101 -2.25 3.63 -11.14
N ALA A 102 -3.54 3.36 -11.37
CA ALA A 102 -4.53 4.38 -11.65
C ALA A 102 -5.03 5.05 -10.34
N TRP A 103 -4.23 5.97 -9.78
CA TRP A 103 -4.58 6.74 -8.58
C TRP A 103 -5.74 7.71 -8.85
N SER A 104 -6.74 7.72 -7.95
CA SER A 104 -7.86 8.67 -7.90
C SER A 104 -8.08 9.21 -6.49
#